data_AF-A0A4P2Q097-F1
#
_entry.id   AF-A0A4P2Q097-F1
#
_cell.length_a   1.000
_cell.length_b   1.000
_cell.length_c   1.000
_cell.angle_alpha   90.00
_cell.angle_beta   90.00
_cell.angle_gamma   90.00
#
_symmetry.space_group_name_H-M   'P 1'
#
loop_
_entity.id
_entity.type
_entity.pdbx_description
1 polymer ?
#
loop_
_entity_poly.entity_id
_entity_poly.type
_entity_poly.pdbx_seq_one_letter_code
_entity_poly.pdbx_strand_id
1 'polypeptide(L)'
;MTPRRRIWSELLPLEVVRAPRTLALLRRHALELAIAVRPDTAAGLPDLAAACAGEGVPLAVWPMIADEDGRWASAGNAAAFGAFVARLLDALDGRGLSAAEVVFDLEPPIARVRRALAGPRGALGLLGGEAPGRPRWEDAERAFCGAVAALHARGVATSAAIVPLVLLDGPGRGWERILGTPVSAPPWGRVSAMLYTSLIAGYSRGRLGRQDAVALLAWACRAAARRFGPRAGASLGAVGQGALGDEPVYGSPAELREDVAVAAAAGVSDLALFDLGGALARPPVEAWLEAFVAPPVALEAPRPTLRARGVIAAGALLGWGAGCAPRRFLRRGFGWRAAPAVR
;
A
#
# COMPACT_ATOMS: atom_id res chain seq x y z
N MET A 1 0.99 19.80 -9.02
CA MET A 1 1.51 18.50 -9.50
C MET A 1 0.53 17.96 -10.51
N THR A 2 1.01 17.44 -11.65
CA THR A 2 0.14 16.84 -12.68
C THR A 2 -0.48 15.55 -12.15
N PRO A 3 -1.79 15.32 -12.34
CA PRO A 3 -2.43 14.05 -12.01
C PRO A 3 -1.73 12.88 -12.69
N ARG A 4 -1.45 11.80 -11.94
CA ARG A 4 -0.88 10.56 -12.47
C ARG A 4 -1.91 9.45 -12.46
N ARG A 5 -1.73 8.52 -13.40
CA ARG A 5 -2.48 7.28 -13.49
C ARG A 5 -1.48 6.15 -13.53
N ARG A 6 -1.59 5.24 -12.57
CA ARG A 6 -0.71 4.09 -12.39
C ARG A 6 -1.52 2.81 -12.37
N ILE A 7 -0.89 1.71 -12.72
CA ILE A 7 -1.42 0.38 -12.47
C ILE A 7 -0.38 -0.48 -11.75
N TRP A 8 -0.83 -1.13 -10.68
CA TRP A 8 -0.03 -2.09 -9.93
C TRP A 8 0.00 -3.42 -10.68
N SER A 9 1.15 -4.09 -10.71
CA SER A 9 1.28 -5.44 -11.21
C SER A 9 1.99 -6.27 -10.16
N GLU A 10 1.23 -7.08 -9.40
CA GLU A 10 1.79 -7.81 -8.27
C GLU A 10 2.22 -9.24 -8.61
N LEU A 11 1.30 -10.02 -9.18
CA LEU A 11 1.48 -11.46 -9.36
C LEU A 11 1.72 -11.89 -10.81
N LEU A 12 1.64 -10.95 -11.76
CA LEU A 12 1.89 -11.26 -13.15
C LEU A 12 3.37 -11.60 -13.37
N PRO A 13 3.68 -12.69 -14.09
CA PRO A 13 5.04 -12.97 -14.50
C PRO A 13 5.61 -11.84 -15.36
N LEU A 14 6.89 -11.51 -15.17
CA LEU A 14 7.53 -10.37 -15.83
C LEU A 14 7.50 -10.49 -17.37
N GLU A 15 7.51 -11.71 -17.90
CA GLU A 15 7.39 -11.99 -19.33
C GLU A 15 6.02 -11.58 -19.91
N VAL A 16 4.94 -11.69 -19.12
CA VAL A 16 3.61 -11.25 -19.52
C VAL A 16 3.51 -9.73 -19.45
N VAL A 17 4.11 -9.12 -18.43
CA VAL A 17 4.13 -7.67 -18.25
C VAL A 17 4.93 -6.99 -19.37
N ARG A 18 6.09 -7.54 -19.74
CA ARG A 18 6.95 -7.00 -20.81
C ARG A 18 6.46 -7.32 -22.23
N ALA A 19 5.39 -8.09 -22.38
CA ALA A 19 4.87 -8.43 -23.69
C ALA A 19 4.49 -7.15 -24.46
N PRO A 20 4.81 -7.01 -25.76
CA PRO A 20 4.55 -5.79 -26.52
C PRO A 20 3.09 -5.33 -26.47
N ARG A 21 2.14 -6.28 -26.52
CA ARG A 21 0.71 -5.99 -26.38
C ARG A 21 0.36 -5.32 -25.05
N THR A 22 1.00 -5.74 -23.97
CA THR A 22 0.74 -5.24 -22.61
C THR A 22 1.29 -3.81 -22.49
N LEU A 23 2.55 -3.59 -22.91
CA LEU A 23 3.16 -2.26 -22.88
C LEU A 23 2.45 -1.27 -23.81
N ALA A 24 2.04 -1.70 -25.01
CA ALA A 24 1.25 -0.88 -25.92
C ALA A 24 -0.11 -0.47 -25.30
N LEU A 25 -0.74 -1.36 -24.53
CA LEU A 25 -1.98 -1.07 -23.82
C LEU A 25 -1.77 -0.02 -22.72
N LEU A 26 -0.69 -0.15 -21.93
CA LEU A 26 -0.32 0.83 -20.90
C LEU A 26 -0.03 2.20 -21.51
N ARG A 27 0.77 2.24 -22.58
CA ARG A 27 1.09 3.46 -23.33
C ARG A 27 -0.17 4.13 -23.88
N ARG A 28 -1.08 3.35 -24.50
CA ARG A 28 -2.34 3.86 -25.06
C ARG A 28 -3.20 4.58 -24.02
N HIS A 29 -3.18 4.11 -22.78
CA HIS A 29 -3.96 4.70 -21.67
C HIS A 29 -3.13 5.66 -20.80
N ALA A 30 -1.91 6.01 -21.23
CA ALA A 30 -0.98 6.85 -20.48
C ALA A 30 -0.78 6.38 -19.02
N LEU A 31 -0.68 5.07 -18.83
CA LEU A 31 -0.48 4.45 -17.52
C LEU A 31 0.99 4.27 -17.22
N GLU A 32 1.36 4.55 -15.97
CA GLU A 32 2.63 4.12 -15.40
C GLU A 32 2.51 2.70 -14.87
N LEU A 33 3.55 1.90 -15.07
CA LEU A 33 3.65 0.57 -14.50
C LEU A 33 4.31 0.66 -13.12
N ALA A 34 3.64 0.18 -12.08
CA ALA A 34 4.28 -0.13 -10.81
C ALA A 34 4.37 -1.65 -10.63
N ILE A 35 5.58 -2.19 -10.82
CA ILE A 35 5.82 -3.64 -10.84
C ILE A 35 6.33 -4.13 -9.49
N ALA A 36 5.66 -5.13 -8.92
CA ALA A 36 6.19 -5.85 -7.78
C ALA A 36 7.44 -6.64 -8.21
N VAL A 37 8.55 -6.43 -7.51
CA VAL A 37 9.79 -7.16 -7.75
C VAL A 37 10.19 -7.88 -6.48
N ARG A 38 10.36 -9.20 -6.58
CA ARG A 38 10.73 -10.10 -5.50
C ARG A 38 12.13 -10.67 -5.71
N PRO A 39 12.79 -11.26 -4.69
CA PRO A 39 14.13 -11.81 -4.86
C PRO A 39 14.27 -12.81 -6.01
N ASP A 40 13.25 -13.64 -6.23
CA ASP A 40 13.18 -14.65 -7.30
C ASP A 40 12.93 -14.06 -8.69
N THR A 41 12.32 -12.87 -8.78
CA THR A 41 12.04 -12.17 -10.05
C THR A 41 13.01 -11.02 -10.33
N ALA A 42 13.85 -10.65 -9.35
CA ALA A 42 14.75 -9.50 -9.42
C ALA A 42 15.70 -9.54 -10.63
N ALA A 43 16.15 -10.73 -11.03
CA ALA A 43 17.04 -10.90 -12.18
C ALA A 43 16.40 -10.44 -13.51
N GLY A 44 15.07 -10.48 -13.62
CA GLY A 44 14.34 -10.05 -14.81
C GLY A 44 14.01 -8.56 -14.85
N LEU A 45 14.23 -7.82 -13.76
CA LEU A 45 13.91 -6.39 -13.69
C LEU A 45 14.60 -5.55 -14.77
N PRO A 46 15.91 -5.71 -15.06
CA PRO A 46 16.55 -4.88 -16.07
C PRO A 46 16.01 -5.09 -17.49
N ASP A 47 15.58 -6.31 -17.83
CA ASP A 47 14.93 -6.58 -19.12
C ASP A 47 13.56 -5.90 -19.22
N LEU A 48 12.76 -5.94 -18.15
CA LEU A 48 11.49 -5.24 -18.10
C LEU A 48 11.69 -3.72 -18.18
N ALA A 49 12.68 -3.17 -17.49
CA ALA A 49 13.01 -1.75 -17.53
C ALA A 49 13.42 -1.30 -18.93
N ALA A 50 14.25 -2.08 -19.63
CA ALA A 50 14.61 -1.80 -21.02
C ALA A 50 13.37 -1.83 -21.95
N ALA A 51 12.49 -2.81 -21.79
CA ALA A 51 11.26 -2.91 -22.58
C ALA A 51 10.30 -1.72 -22.33
N CYS A 52 10.11 -1.33 -21.07
CA CYS A 52 9.31 -0.17 -20.71
C CYS A 52 9.88 1.12 -21.29
N ALA A 53 11.21 1.30 -21.22
CA ALA A 53 11.89 2.45 -21.81
C ALA A 53 11.73 2.49 -23.34
N GLY A 54 11.85 1.35 -24.03
CA GLY A 54 11.65 1.25 -25.48
C GLY A 54 10.23 1.61 -25.94
N GLU A 55 9.23 1.34 -25.10
CA GLU A 55 7.82 1.68 -25.35
C GLU A 55 7.40 3.02 -24.72
N GLY A 56 8.30 3.75 -24.05
CA GLY A 56 7.98 5.00 -23.39
C GLY A 56 6.98 4.86 -22.24
N VAL A 57 6.92 3.71 -21.58
CA VAL A 57 6.09 3.46 -20.39
C VAL A 57 6.91 3.75 -19.13
N PRO A 58 6.53 4.73 -18.29
CA PRO A 58 7.25 5.00 -17.04
C PRO A 58 7.17 3.80 -16.09
N LEU A 59 8.33 3.43 -15.53
CA LEU A 59 8.46 2.31 -14.60
C LEU A 59 8.69 2.81 -13.17
N ALA A 60 7.82 2.40 -12.26
CA ALA A 60 8.03 2.44 -10.83
C ALA A 60 8.37 1.02 -10.33
N VAL A 61 9.46 0.88 -9.58
CA VAL A 61 9.84 -0.37 -8.95
C VAL A 61 9.14 -0.46 -7.59
N TRP A 62 8.42 -1.55 -7.35
CA TRP A 62 7.76 -1.83 -6.08
C TRP A 62 8.42 -3.06 -5.45
N PRO A 63 9.44 -2.87 -4.60
CA PRO A 63 10.16 -3.99 -4.01
C PRO A 63 9.28 -4.73 -3.00
N MET A 64 9.34 -6.06 -3.02
CA MET A 64 8.81 -6.94 -1.99
C MET A 64 9.90 -7.95 -1.62
N ILE A 65 10.19 -8.11 -0.35
CA ILE A 65 11.14 -9.13 0.11
C ILE A 65 10.43 -10.49 0.27
N ALA A 66 11.15 -11.52 0.69
CA ALA A 66 10.57 -12.84 0.89
C ALA A 66 9.43 -12.80 1.94
N ASP A 67 8.46 -13.72 1.83
CA ASP A 67 7.30 -13.75 2.74
C ASP A 67 7.76 -14.00 4.20
N GLU A 68 8.83 -14.79 4.36
CA GLU A 68 9.47 -15.13 5.64
C GLU A 68 10.08 -13.89 6.31
N ASP A 69 10.54 -12.93 5.52
CA ASP A 69 11.08 -11.65 5.98
C ASP A 69 9.99 -10.57 6.11
N GLY A 70 8.73 -10.93 5.84
CA GLY A 70 7.55 -10.07 6.04
C GLY A 70 6.94 -9.50 4.77
N ARG A 71 7.48 -9.79 3.58
CA ARG A 71 7.02 -9.34 2.25
C ARG A 71 7.08 -7.83 1.98
N TRP A 72 6.37 -7.04 2.78
CA TRP A 72 6.22 -5.60 2.62
C TRP A 72 7.18 -4.80 3.52
N ALA A 73 7.35 -3.51 3.23
CA ALA A 73 8.18 -2.64 4.05
C ALA A 73 7.52 -2.39 5.40
N SER A 74 8.22 -2.72 6.49
CA SER A 74 7.77 -2.48 7.85
C SER A 74 8.94 -2.14 8.77
N ALA A 75 8.65 -1.64 9.96
CA ALA A 75 9.64 -1.36 10.97
C ALA A 75 10.47 -2.60 11.34
N GLY A 76 9.87 -3.79 11.25
CA GLY A 76 10.53 -5.06 11.57
C GLY A 76 11.59 -5.49 10.55
N ASN A 77 11.53 -4.99 9.31
CA ASN A 77 12.42 -5.42 8.22
C ASN A 77 13.07 -4.25 7.46
N ALA A 78 13.01 -3.02 7.98
CA ALA A 78 13.47 -1.81 7.30
C ALA A 78 14.89 -1.92 6.73
N ALA A 79 15.82 -2.53 7.46
CA ALA A 79 17.20 -2.73 7.00
C ALA A 79 17.29 -3.74 5.84
N ALA A 80 16.64 -4.89 5.96
CA ALA A 80 16.61 -5.92 4.92
C ALA A 80 15.92 -5.40 3.64
N PHE A 81 14.82 -4.67 3.81
CA PHE A 81 14.11 -4.00 2.73
C PHE A 81 15.00 -2.97 2.03
N GLY A 82 15.65 -2.08 2.77
CA GLY A 82 16.57 -1.08 2.21
C GLY A 82 17.74 -1.70 1.44
N ALA A 83 18.31 -2.80 1.96
CA ALA A 83 19.36 -3.55 1.26
C ALA A 83 18.84 -4.16 -0.06
N PHE A 84 17.59 -4.63 -0.09
CA PHE A 84 16.99 -5.16 -1.31
C PHE A 84 16.73 -4.05 -2.35
N VAL A 85 16.23 -2.88 -1.93
CA VAL A 85 16.08 -1.70 -2.80
C VAL A 85 17.41 -1.36 -3.46
N ALA A 86 18.50 -1.28 -2.69
CA ALA A 86 19.82 -0.97 -3.22
C ALA A 86 20.26 -1.98 -4.30
N ARG A 87 20.10 -3.29 -4.04
CA ARG A 87 20.43 -4.33 -5.04
C ARG A 87 19.63 -4.20 -6.33
N LEU A 88 18.34 -3.86 -6.25
CA LEU A 88 17.50 -3.67 -7.43
C LEU A 88 17.98 -2.50 -8.28
N LEU A 89 18.37 -1.39 -7.64
CA LEU A 89 18.89 -0.22 -8.35
C LEU A 89 20.28 -0.46 -8.93
N ASP A 90 21.16 -1.12 -8.19
CA ASP A 90 22.50 -1.45 -8.70
C ASP A 90 22.40 -2.39 -9.93
N ALA A 91 21.40 -3.27 -9.99
CA ALA A 91 21.12 -4.09 -11.18
C ALA A 91 20.62 -3.29 -12.40
N LEU A 92 19.88 -2.20 -12.18
CA LEU A 92 19.48 -1.26 -13.24
C LEU A 92 20.67 -0.40 -13.69
N ASP A 93 21.42 0.14 -12.75
CA ASP A 93 22.61 0.97 -12.97
C ASP A 93 23.66 0.20 -13.80
N GLY A 94 23.84 -1.09 -13.51
CA GLY A 94 24.73 -1.99 -14.26
C GLY A 94 24.39 -2.14 -15.75
N ARG A 95 23.20 -1.71 -16.18
CA ARG A 95 22.78 -1.66 -17.59
C ARG A 95 22.53 -0.24 -18.11
N GLY A 96 22.89 0.78 -17.34
CA GLY A 96 22.61 2.18 -17.69
C GLY A 96 21.11 2.50 -17.72
N LEU A 97 20.30 1.75 -16.96
CA LEU A 97 18.87 1.96 -16.82
C LEU A 97 18.58 2.64 -15.49
N SER A 98 17.42 3.28 -15.38
CA SER A 98 16.94 3.86 -14.11
C SER A 98 15.46 3.60 -13.91
N ALA A 99 15.04 3.52 -12.65
CA ALA A 99 13.64 3.56 -12.28
C ALA A 99 13.19 5.01 -12.11
N ALA A 100 11.99 5.36 -12.59
CA ALA A 100 11.44 6.69 -12.36
C ALA A 100 11.06 6.89 -10.88
N GLU A 101 10.72 5.81 -10.18
CA GLU A 101 10.25 5.83 -8.81
C GLU A 101 10.48 4.49 -8.11
N VAL A 102 10.70 4.52 -6.79
CA VAL A 102 10.61 3.36 -5.91
C VAL A 102 9.41 3.52 -4.98
N VAL A 103 8.54 2.50 -4.94
CA VAL A 103 7.35 2.45 -4.08
C VAL A 103 7.65 1.62 -2.84
N PHE A 104 7.46 2.23 -1.67
CA PHE A 104 7.50 1.56 -0.38
C PHE A 104 6.09 1.17 0.01
N ASP A 105 5.78 -0.11 -0.07
CA ASP A 105 4.49 -0.60 0.39
C ASP A 105 4.54 -0.89 1.88
N LEU A 106 3.92 0.01 2.65
CA LEU A 106 3.99 0.06 4.09
C LEU A 106 2.81 -0.70 4.69
N GLU A 107 3.03 -1.99 4.92
CA GLU A 107 2.08 -2.91 5.53
C GLU A 107 2.70 -3.70 6.70
N PRO A 108 1.89 -4.22 7.63
CA PRO A 108 2.38 -5.18 8.61
C PRO A 108 2.91 -6.44 7.92
N PRO A 109 3.91 -7.14 8.50
CA PRO A 109 4.41 -8.39 7.92
C PRO A 109 3.30 -9.38 7.56
N ILE A 110 3.38 -10.01 6.38
CA ILE A 110 2.29 -10.83 5.83
C ILE A 110 1.78 -11.94 6.76
N ALA A 111 2.68 -12.59 7.49
CA ALA A 111 2.29 -13.60 8.48
C ALA A 111 1.38 -13.03 9.60
N ARG A 112 1.57 -11.75 9.96
CA ARG A 112 0.73 -11.04 10.94
C ARG A 112 -0.63 -10.71 10.34
N VAL A 113 -0.69 -10.28 9.08
CA VAL A 113 -1.95 -10.01 8.36
C VAL A 113 -2.77 -11.30 8.21
N ARG A 114 -2.16 -12.39 7.73
CA ARG A 114 -2.80 -13.72 7.62
C ARG A 114 -3.38 -14.18 8.97
N ARG A 115 -2.59 -14.04 10.06
CA ARG A 115 -3.06 -14.37 11.41
C ARG A 115 -4.26 -13.52 11.83
N ALA A 116 -4.26 -12.23 11.49
CA ALA A 116 -5.35 -11.33 11.83
C ALA A 116 -6.67 -11.69 11.14
N LEU A 117 -6.58 -12.07 9.87
CA LEU A 117 -7.73 -12.49 9.06
C LEU A 117 -8.29 -13.86 9.47
N ALA A 118 -7.47 -14.72 10.09
CA ALA A 118 -7.88 -16.04 10.56
C ALA A 118 -8.93 -15.99 11.70
N GLY A 119 -9.11 -14.87 12.40
CA GLY A 119 -10.19 -14.73 13.38
C GLY A 119 -9.98 -13.66 14.45
N PRO A 120 -10.95 -13.48 15.37
CA PRO A 120 -10.96 -12.37 16.33
C PRO A 120 -9.75 -12.36 17.28
N ARG A 121 -9.25 -13.54 17.69
CA ARG A 121 -8.02 -13.65 18.49
C ARG A 121 -6.79 -13.14 17.72
N GLY A 122 -6.73 -13.43 16.42
CA GLY A 122 -5.68 -12.94 15.55
C GLY A 122 -5.75 -11.43 15.35
N ALA A 123 -6.95 -10.89 15.16
CA ALA A 123 -7.18 -9.45 15.05
C ALA A 123 -6.79 -8.69 16.34
N LEU A 124 -7.09 -9.24 17.51
CA LEU A 124 -6.58 -8.72 18.79
C LEU A 124 -5.03 -8.78 18.85
N GLY A 125 -4.42 -9.79 18.23
CA GLY A 125 -2.98 -9.89 18.07
C GLY A 125 -2.36 -8.81 17.19
N LEU A 126 -3.12 -8.14 16.31
CA LEU A 126 -2.64 -6.91 15.64
C LEU A 126 -2.52 -5.77 16.65
N LEU A 127 -3.43 -5.67 17.62
CA LEU A 127 -3.39 -4.62 18.64
C LEU A 127 -2.31 -4.88 19.71
N GLY A 128 -1.92 -6.15 19.88
CA GLY A 128 -0.80 -6.55 20.71
C GLY A 128 0.50 -5.90 20.22
N GLY A 129 1.12 -5.11 21.11
CA GLY A 129 2.36 -4.38 20.85
C GLY A 129 3.56 -5.27 20.52
N GLU A 130 4.70 -4.64 20.30
CA GLU A 130 5.93 -5.25 19.83
C GLU A 130 6.34 -6.51 20.63
N ALA A 131 6.57 -7.61 19.89
CA ALA A 131 7.21 -8.79 20.47
C ALA A 131 8.63 -8.45 20.95
N PRO A 132 9.15 -9.16 21.97
CA PRO A 132 10.54 -9.00 22.40
C PRO A 132 11.51 -9.15 21.22
N GLY A 133 12.51 -8.26 21.12
CA GLY A 133 13.54 -8.32 20.08
C GLY A 133 13.27 -7.50 18.81
N ARG A 134 12.16 -6.74 18.73
CA ARG A 134 11.96 -5.80 17.62
C ARG A 134 12.95 -4.62 17.69
N PRO A 135 13.41 -4.11 16.53
CA PRO A 135 14.21 -2.89 16.48
C PRO A 135 13.43 -1.73 17.09
N ARG A 136 14.12 -0.74 17.66
CA ARG A 136 13.43 0.41 18.24
C ARG A 136 12.71 1.14 17.11
N TRP A 137 11.52 1.65 17.38
CA TRP A 137 10.73 2.43 16.42
C TRP A 137 11.56 3.52 15.74
N GLU A 138 12.39 4.24 16.51
CA GLU A 138 13.25 5.29 16.00
C GLU A 138 14.35 4.77 15.04
N ASP A 139 14.78 3.51 15.18
CA ASP A 139 15.75 2.89 14.29
C ASP A 139 15.13 2.63 12.91
N ALA A 140 13.88 2.16 12.88
CA ALA A 140 13.12 1.98 11.64
C ALA A 140 12.86 3.31 10.92
N GLU A 141 12.49 4.36 11.66
CA GLU A 141 12.33 5.71 11.11
C GLU A 141 13.63 6.19 10.45
N ARG A 142 14.78 6.05 11.14
CA ARG A 142 16.08 6.42 10.58
C ARG A 142 16.44 5.60 9.34
N ALA A 143 16.17 4.30 9.36
CA ALA A 143 16.46 3.42 8.22
C ALA A 143 15.68 3.85 6.96
N PHE A 144 14.37 4.09 7.08
CA PHE A 144 13.57 4.52 5.92
C PHE A 144 13.91 5.95 5.48
N CYS A 145 14.17 6.88 6.42
CA CYS A 145 14.65 8.22 6.05
C CYS A 145 15.98 8.16 5.28
N GLY A 146 16.91 7.33 5.73
CA GLY A 146 18.19 7.12 5.05
C GLY A 146 18.03 6.51 3.65
N ALA A 147 17.16 5.50 3.51
CA ALA A 147 16.85 4.89 2.22
C ALA A 147 16.22 5.91 1.25
N VAL A 148 15.25 6.70 1.70
CA VAL A 148 14.62 7.74 0.89
C VAL A 148 15.63 8.83 0.48
N ALA A 149 16.49 9.28 1.39
CA ALA A 149 17.53 10.24 1.08
C ALA A 149 18.52 9.71 0.02
N ALA A 150 18.92 8.43 0.13
CA ALA A 150 19.79 7.79 -0.86
C ALA A 150 19.13 7.70 -2.24
N LEU A 151 17.83 7.42 -2.30
CA LEU A 151 17.05 7.40 -3.55
C LEU A 151 16.98 8.79 -4.19
N HIS A 152 16.69 9.82 -3.40
CA HIS A 152 16.64 11.20 -3.89
C HIS A 152 18.02 11.68 -4.36
N ALA A 153 19.11 11.29 -3.70
CA ALA A 153 20.47 11.58 -4.15
C ALA A 153 20.81 10.92 -5.50
N ARG A 154 20.16 9.80 -5.82
CA ARG A 154 20.22 9.14 -7.15
C ARG A 154 19.24 9.75 -8.17
N GLY A 155 18.45 10.77 -7.81
CA GLY A 155 17.41 11.34 -8.67
C GLY A 155 16.16 10.48 -8.82
N VAL A 156 16.00 9.43 -8.01
CA VAL A 156 14.86 8.50 -8.06
C VAL A 156 13.75 9.01 -7.15
N ALA A 157 12.53 9.14 -7.67
CA ALA A 157 11.38 9.54 -6.86
C ALA A 157 10.98 8.45 -5.85
N THR A 158 10.29 8.84 -4.78
CA THR A 158 9.78 7.89 -3.78
C THR A 158 8.30 8.09 -3.54
N SER A 159 7.59 6.99 -3.33
CA SER A 159 6.24 7.01 -2.78
C SER A 159 6.04 5.93 -1.73
N ALA A 160 5.00 6.11 -0.94
CA ALA A 160 4.51 5.09 -0.02
C ALA A 160 3.11 4.63 -0.41
N ALA A 161 2.87 3.32 -0.46
CA ALA A 161 1.52 2.76 -0.39
C ALA A 161 1.20 2.48 1.08
N ILE A 162 -0.01 2.83 1.54
CA ILE A 162 -0.36 2.77 2.96
C ILE A 162 -1.72 2.12 3.21
N VAL A 163 -1.82 1.38 4.32
CA VAL A 163 -3.10 0.87 4.83
C VAL A 163 -3.99 2.04 5.30
N PRO A 164 -5.29 2.10 4.97
CA PRO A 164 -6.14 3.27 5.21
C PRO A 164 -6.27 3.67 6.69
N LEU A 165 -6.09 2.73 7.61
CA LEU A 165 -6.18 2.97 9.05
C LEU A 165 -5.22 4.06 9.53
N VAL A 166 -4.05 4.21 8.90
CA VAL A 166 -3.09 5.26 9.30
C VAL A 166 -3.67 6.65 9.09
N LEU A 167 -4.65 6.85 8.20
CA LEU A 167 -5.33 8.15 8.01
C LEU A 167 -6.13 8.60 9.23
N LEU A 168 -6.42 7.69 10.16
CA LEU A 168 -7.09 7.95 11.44
C LEU A 168 -6.12 8.37 12.55
N ASP A 169 -4.81 8.39 12.29
CA ASP A 169 -3.84 8.77 13.30
C ASP A 169 -3.92 10.24 13.70
N GLY A 170 -3.89 10.45 15.03
CA GLY A 170 -3.55 11.74 15.63
C GLY A 170 -2.04 11.89 15.85
N PRO A 171 -1.61 12.90 16.64
CA PRO A 171 -0.20 13.19 16.87
C PRO A 171 0.63 12.02 17.43
N GLY A 172 -0.01 11.09 18.13
CA GLY A 172 0.63 9.90 18.70
C GLY A 172 0.99 8.79 17.70
N ARG A 173 0.46 8.84 16.47
CA ARG A 173 0.74 7.86 15.38
C ARG A 173 0.49 6.40 15.81
N GLY A 174 -0.65 6.16 16.44
CA GLY A 174 -0.97 4.86 17.04
C GLY A 174 -1.15 3.74 16.02
N TRP A 175 -1.84 4.00 14.90
CA TRP A 175 -1.98 3.04 13.81
C TRP A 175 -0.66 2.76 13.12
N GLU A 176 0.16 3.77 12.83
CA GLU A 176 1.52 3.54 12.33
C GLU A 176 2.31 2.60 13.25
N ARG A 177 2.25 2.79 14.57
CA ARG A 177 2.92 1.93 15.56
C ARG A 177 2.32 0.53 15.63
N ILE A 178 1.00 0.43 15.67
CA ILE A 178 0.26 -0.85 15.68
C ILE A 178 0.68 -1.67 14.46
N LEU A 179 0.62 -1.06 13.28
CA LEU A 179 0.88 -1.72 12.00
C LEU A 179 2.37 -1.95 11.77
N GLY A 180 3.23 -1.15 12.39
CA GLY A 180 4.68 -1.22 12.19
C GLY A 180 5.10 -0.46 10.93
N THR A 181 4.42 0.62 10.57
CA THR A 181 4.54 1.30 9.28
C THR A 181 4.81 2.79 9.51
N PRO A 182 6.08 3.25 9.53
CA PRO A 182 6.43 4.63 9.90
C PRO A 182 6.16 5.64 8.76
N VAL A 183 4.90 5.78 8.36
CA VAL A 183 4.46 6.63 7.24
C VAL A 183 4.86 8.09 7.43
N SER A 184 4.81 8.62 8.66
CA SER A 184 5.05 10.04 8.91
C SER A 184 6.52 10.44 8.93
N ALA A 185 7.46 9.50 9.05
CA ALA A 185 8.86 9.84 9.27
C ALA A 185 9.61 10.18 7.96
N PRO A 186 9.59 9.35 6.90
CA PRO A 186 10.34 9.64 5.68
C PRO A 186 9.69 10.75 4.83
N PRO A 187 10.49 11.54 4.12
CA PRO A 187 10.00 12.63 3.27
C PRO A 187 9.51 12.10 1.92
N TRP A 188 8.45 11.30 1.92
CA TRP A 188 7.89 10.70 0.70
C TRP A 188 7.55 11.76 -0.35
N GLY A 189 7.85 11.49 -1.62
CA GLY A 189 7.38 12.32 -2.73
C GLY A 189 5.86 12.23 -2.89
N ARG A 190 5.28 11.04 -2.67
CA ARG A 190 3.84 10.77 -2.71
C ARG A 190 3.42 9.74 -1.66
N VAL A 191 2.14 9.76 -1.28
CA VAL A 191 1.55 8.78 -0.37
C VAL A 191 0.20 8.32 -0.91
N SER A 192 0.09 7.06 -1.34
CA SER A 192 -1.11 6.45 -1.89
C SER A 192 -1.80 5.57 -0.86
N ALA A 193 -3.02 5.93 -0.44
CA ALA A 193 -3.81 5.08 0.45
C ALA A 193 -4.52 3.95 -0.32
N MET A 194 -4.49 2.72 0.20
CA MET A 194 -5.15 1.56 -0.40
C MET A 194 -6.66 1.54 -0.12
N LEU A 195 -7.44 2.26 -0.92
CA LEU A 195 -8.86 2.54 -0.69
C LEU A 195 -9.76 1.62 -1.52
N TYR A 196 -9.58 0.31 -1.40
CA TYR A 196 -10.34 -0.68 -2.15
C TYR A 196 -11.72 -0.92 -1.52
N THR A 197 -12.77 -0.38 -2.15
CA THR A 197 -14.13 -0.49 -1.61
C THR A 197 -14.69 -1.91 -1.63
N SER A 198 -14.27 -2.73 -2.61
CA SER A 198 -14.61 -4.16 -2.68
C SER A 198 -14.09 -4.92 -1.47
N LEU A 199 -12.85 -4.67 -1.02
CA LEU A 199 -12.29 -5.28 0.19
C LEU A 199 -13.07 -4.85 1.43
N ILE A 200 -13.38 -3.55 1.57
CA ILE A 200 -14.15 -3.03 2.71
C ILE A 200 -15.51 -3.73 2.79
N ALA A 201 -16.25 -3.78 1.68
CA ALA A 201 -17.56 -4.41 1.64
C ALA A 201 -17.48 -5.93 1.86
N GLY A 202 -16.61 -6.62 1.12
CA GLY A 202 -16.49 -8.08 1.12
C GLY A 202 -15.99 -8.63 2.46
N TYR A 203 -14.89 -8.10 3.00
CA TYR A 203 -14.36 -8.57 4.28
C TYR A 203 -15.24 -8.17 5.49
N SER A 204 -16.15 -7.20 5.34
CA SER A 204 -17.14 -6.89 6.37
C SER A 204 -18.22 -7.98 6.54
N ARG A 205 -18.32 -8.91 5.57
CA ARG A 205 -19.33 -9.99 5.54
C ARG A 205 -20.76 -9.46 5.72
N GLY A 206 -21.10 -8.39 5.00
CA GLY A 206 -22.44 -7.78 4.98
C GLY A 206 -22.70 -6.72 6.06
N ARG A 207 -21.75 -6.45 6.96
CA ARG A 207 -21.88 -5.37 7.96
C ARG A 207 -21.77 -3.99 7.32
N LEU A 208 -20.95 -3.85 6.28
CA LEU A 208 -20.80 -2.65 5.48
C LEU A 208 -21.20 -2.97 4.03
N GLY A 209 -22.13 -2.19 3.50
CA GLY A 209 -22.52 -2.28 2.10
C GLY A 209 -21.65 -1.42 1.19
N ARG A 210 -21.91 -1.48 -0.11
CA ARG A 210 -21.26 -0.63 -1.12
C ARG A 210 -21.34 0.86 -0.78
N GLN A 211 -22.52 1.35 -0.40
CA GLN A 211 -22.71 2.75 -0.01
C GLN A 211 -21.84 3.16 1.19
N ASP A 212 -21.67 2.28 2.18
CA ASP A 212 -20.80 2.53 3.32
C ASP A 212 -19.32 2.60 2.88
N ALA A 213 -18.90 1.67 2.01
CA ALA A 213 -17.55 1.63 1.47
C ALA A 213 -17.22 2.88 0.63
N VAL A 214 -18.15 3.34 -0.20
CA VAL A 214 -18.02 4.59 -0.98
C VAL A 214 -17.95 5.83 -0.07
N ALA A 215 -18.78 5.87 0.98
CA ALA A 215 -18.71 6.95 1.97
C ALA A 215 -17.36 6.97 2.71
N LEU A 216 -16.81 5.79 3.04
CA LEU A 216 -15.49 5.64 3.64
C LEU A 216 -14.37 6.05 2.67
N LEU A 217 -14.46 5.67 1.39
CA LEU A 217 -13.55 6.13 0.33
C LEU A 217 -13.51 7.66 0.27
N ALA A 218 -14.67 8.31 0.16
CA ALA A 218 -14.75 9.77 0.10
C ALA A 218 -14.16 10.45 1.35
N TRP A 219 -14.43 9.89 2.54
CA TRP A 219 -13.82 10.38 3.78
C TRP A 219 -12.29 10.20 3.78
N ALA A 220 -11.81 9.03 3.36
CA ALA A 220 -10.39 8.69 3.37
C ALA A 220 -9.60 9.53 2.35
N CYS A 221 -10.13 9.75 1.14
CA CYS A 221 -9.53 10.68 0.17
C CYS A 221 -9.40 12.09 0.75
N ARG A 222 -10.46 12.63 1.39
CA ARG A 222 -10.37 13.94 2.07
C ARG A 222 -9.37 13.93 3.23
N ALA A 223 -9.27 12.84 3.99
CA ALA A 223 -8.30 12.71 5.07
C ALA A 223 -6.85 12.67 4.52
N ALA A 224 -6.62 11.92 3.45
CA ALA A 224 -5.34 11.87 2.76
C ALA A 224 -4.95 13.24 2.19
N ALA A 225 -5.87 13.92 1.49
CA ALA A 225 -5.66 15.26 0.96
C ALA A 225 -5.33 16.28 2.07
N ARG A 226 -6.06 16.25 3.20
CA ARG A 226 -5.73 17.11 4.35
C ARG A 226 -4.36 16.82 4.95
N ARG A 227 -3.98 15.54 5.05
CA ARG A 227 -2.75 15.11 5.73
C ARG A 227 -1.50 15.27 4.87
N PHE A 228 -1.59 14.92 3.60
CA PHE A 228 -0.43 14.87 2.69
C PHE A 228 -0.44 15.98 1.64
N GLY A 229 -1.52 16.76 1.57
CA GLY A 229 -1.66 17.87 0.62
C GLY A 229 -1.54 17.37 -0.83
N PRO A 230 -0.78 18.07 -1.69
CA PRO A 230 -0.56 17.68 -3.08
C PRO A 230 0.10 16.31 -3.29
N ARG A 231 0.69 15.71 -2.23
CA ARG A 231 1.32 14.39 -2.28
C ARG A 231 0.33 13.23 -2.11
N ALA A 232 -0.92 13.53 -1.79
CA ALA A 232 -1.95 12.52 -1.56
C ALA A 232 -2.34 11.80 -2.85
N GLY A 233 -2.33 10.47 -2.80
CA GLY A 233 -2.86 9.59 -3.83
C GLY A 233 -3.80 8.54 -3.25
N ALA A 234 -4.45 7.78 -4.14
CA ALA A 234 -5.28 6.65 -3.77
C ALA A 234 -5.08 5.47 -4.72
N SER A 235 -4.85 4.29 -4.15
CA SER A 235 -4.95 3.02 -4.86
C SER A 235 -6.40 2.55 -4.76
N LEU A 236 -7.01 2.28 -5.91
CA LEU A 236 -8.41 1.93 -6.07
C LEU A 236 -8.53 0.62 -6.85
N GLY A 237 -9.75 0.10 -6.89
CA GLY A 237 -10.12 -0.79 -7.97
C GLY A 237 -9.47 -2.16 -7.92
N ALA A 238 -9.51 -2.87 -6.79
CA ALA A 238 -9.10 -4.28 -6.66
C ALA A 238 -9.79 -5.16 -7.72
N VAL A 239 -9.27 -5.22 -8.94
CA VAL A 239 -9.85 -5.92 -10.10
C VAL A 239 -9.38 -7.37 -10.19
N GLY A 240 -8.29 -7.71 -9.50
CA GLY A 240 -7.77 -9.06 -9.29
C GLY A 240 -7.37 -9.29 -7.84
N GLN A 241 -6.97 -10.52 -7.54
CA GLN A 241 -6.55 -10.94 -6.21
C GLN A 241 -5.08 -10.62 -5.98
N GLY A 242 -4.74 -10.35 -4.72
CA GLY A 242 -3.39 -10.04 -4.27
C GLY A 242 -2.75 -11.21 -3.54
N ALA A 243 -1.80 -10.88 -2.66
CA ALA A 243 -1.00 -11.83 -1.89
C ALA A 243 -1.77 -12.81 -0.98
N LEU A 244 -3.01 -12.48 -0.62
CA LEU A 244 -3.84 -13.29 0.27
C LEU A 244 -4.62 -14.36 -0.50
N GLY A 245 -4.91 -14.11 -1.79
CA GLY A 245 -5.58 -15.06 -2.68
C GLY A 245 -7.09 -15.20 -2.44
N ASP A 246 -7.64 -14.41 -1.52
CA ASP A 246 -9.06 -14.39 -1.16
C ASP A 246 -9.66 -12.98 -1.17
N GLU A 247 -8.93 -12.01 -1.72
CA GLU A 247 -9.36 -10.61 -1.75
C GLU A 247 -10.66 -10.47 -2.56
N PRO A 248 -11.70 -9.81 -2.00
CA PRO A 248 -12.90 -9.48 -2.75
C PRO A 248 -12.59 -8.49 -3.87
N VAL A 249 -12.92 -8.83 -5.10
CA VAL A 249 -12.66 -7.99 -6.28
C VAL A 249 -13.89 -7.19 -6.71
N TYR A 250 -13.68 -6.13 -7.49
CA TYR A 250 -14.76 -5.32 -8.07
C TYR A 250 -15.64 -6.17 -8.98
N GLY A 251 -16.96 -5.94 -8.93
CA GLY A 251 -17.92 -6.68 -9.75
C GLY A 251 -17.92 -6.22 -11.20
N SER A 252 -17.67 -4.93 -11.46
CA SER A 252 -17.76 -4.34 -12.81
C SER A 252 -16.89 -3.09 -13.00
N PRO A 253 -16.59 -2.70 -14.26
CA PRO A 253 -15.96 -1.41 -14.54
C PRO A 253 -16.77 -0.19 -14.07
N ALA A 254 -18.09 -0.33 -13.91
CA ALA A 254 -18.94 0.76 -13.43
C ALA A 254 -18.64 1.13 -11.97
N GLU A 255 -18.41 0.13 -11.11
CA GLU A 255 -17.99 0.36 -9.71
C GLU A 255 -16.64 1.08 -9.64
N LEU A 256 -15.70 0.70 -10.51
CA LEU A 256 -14.39 1.37 -10.60
C LEU A 256 -14.54 2.83 -11.00
N ARG A 257 -15.34 3.09 -12.05
CA ARG A 257 -15.61 4.46 -12.52
C ARG A 257 -16.22 5.34 -11.44
N GLU A 258 -17.15 4.80 -10.65
CA GLU A 258 -17.74 5.50 -9.51
C GLU A 258 -16.67 5.88 -8.48
N ASP A 259 -15.81 4.94 -8.10
CA ASP A 259 -14.78 5.20 -7.09
C ASP A 259 -13.72 6.20 -7.55
N VAL A 260 -13.31 6.16 -8.82
CA VAL A 260 -12.40 7.16 -9.40
C VAL A 260 -13.02 8.55 -9.33
N ALA A 261 -14.30 8.69 -9.69
CA ALA A 261 -14.98 9.97 -9.62
C ALA A 261 -15.16 10.48 -8.18
N VAL A 262 -15.44 9.58 -7.23
CA VAL A 262 -15.50 9.92 -5.80
C VAL A 262 -14.13 10.40 -5.29
N ALA A 263 -13.05 9.72 -5.66
CA ALA A 263 -11.70 10.13 -5.27
C ALA A 263 -11.33 11.50 -5.84
N ALA A 264 -11.62 11.73 -7.12
CA ALA A 264 -11.39 13.03 -7.78
C ALA A 264 -12.20 14.15 -7.12
N ALA A 265 -13.50 13.93 -6.88
CA ALA A 265 -14.38 14.90 -6.20
C ALA A 265 -13.94 15.18 -4.74
N ALA A 266 -13.28 14.22 -4.10
CA ALA A 266 -12.69 14.36 -2.77
C ALA A 266 -11.31 15.05 -2.77
N GLY A 267 -10.81 15.48 -3.93
CA GLY A 267 -9.55 16.22 -4.08
C GLY A 267 -8.31 15.35 -4.26
N VAL A 268 -8.47 14.05 -4.55
CA VAL A 268 -7.35 13.14 -4.82
C VAL A 268 -7.35 12.77 -6.31
N SER A 269 -6.37 13.28 -7.04
CA SER A 269 -6.24 13.07 -8.48
C SER A 269 -5.04 12.21 -8.87
N ASP A 270 -4.13 11.87 -7.95
CA ASP A 270 -3.07 10.88 -8.17
C ASP A 270 -3.64 9.50 -7.83
N LEU A 271 -3.89 8.68 -8.85
CA LEU A 271 -4.63 7.43 -8.69
C LEU A 271 -3.83 6.25 -9.21
N ALA A 272 -3.98 5.10 -8.54
CA ALA A 272 -3.44 3.84 -8.98
C ALA A 272 -4.52 2.74 -9.02
N LEU A 273 -4.52 1.89 -10.03
CA LEU A 273 -5.41 0.75 -10.19
C LEU A 273 -4.72 -0.54 -9.73
N PHE A 274 -5.37 -1.33 -8.89
CA PHE A 274 -4.86 -2.64 -8.46
C PHE A 274 -5.73 -3.77 -9.04
N ASP A 275 -5.34 -4.60 -9.98
CA ASP A 275 -4.03 -4.83 -10.54
C ASP A 275 -4.13 -5.19 -12.03
N LEU A 276 -3.01 -5.09 -12.74
CA LEU A 276 -2.90 -5.37 -14.17
C LEU A 276 -3.29 -6.82 -14.51
N GLY A 277 -2.98 -7.79 -13.66
CA GLY A 277 -3.34 -9.20 -13.87
C GLY A 277 -4.85 -9.39 -13.83
N GLY A 278 -5.51 -8.81 -12.85
CA GLY A 278 -6.97 -8.77 -12.76
C GLY A 278 -7.61 -8.13 -14.00
N ALA A 279 -7.08 -7.00 -14.46
CA ALA A 279 -7.59 -6.34 -15.67
C ALA A 279 -7.41 -7.21 -16.94
N LEU A 280 -6.23 -7.81 -17.13
CA LEU A 280 -5.93 -8.67 -18.29
C LEU A 280 -6.77 -9.96 -18.29
N ALA A 281 -7.07 -10.52 -17.12
CA ALA A 281 -7.88 -11.72 -16.99
C ALA A 281 -9.38 -11.48 -17.23
N ARG A 282 -9.83 -10.22 -17.30
CA ARG A 282 -11.26 -9.85 -17.32
C ARG A 282 -11.61 -9.04 -18.58
N PRO A 283 -11.84 -9.71 -19.72
CA PRO A 283 -12.09 -9.02 -20.98
C PRO A 283 -13.45 -8.29 -21.02
N PRO A 284 -13.57 -7.20 -21.80
CA PRO A 284 -12.47 -6.52 -22.48
C PRO A 284 -11.62 -5.71 -21.49
N VAL A 285 -10.29 -5.83 -21.57
CA VAL A 285 -9.37 -5.16 -20.65
C VAL A 285 -9.51 -3.63 -20.75
N GLU A 286 -9.79 -3.13 -21.94
CA GLU A 286 -10.01 -1.71 -22.23
C GLU A 286 -11.12 -1.12 -21.37
N ALA A 287 -12.21 -1.87 -21.10
CA ALA A 287 -13.31 -1.34 -20.30
C ALA A 287 -12.87 -1.01 -18.86
N TRP A 288 -11.96 -1.78 -18.28
CA TRP A 288 -11.40 -1.51 -16.95
C TRP A 288 -10.46 -0.31 -16.97
N LEU A 289 -9.58 -0.23 -17.97
CA LEU A 289 -8.64 0.88 -18.09
C LEU A 289 -9.36 2.19 -18.40
N GLU A 290 -10.35 2.19 -19.28
CA GLU A 290 -11.19 3.35 -19.60
C GLU A 290 -11.99 3.82 -18.37
N ALA A 291 -12.59 2.89 -17.61
CA ALA A 291 -13.25 3.22 -16.35
C ALA A 291 -12.30 3.89 -15.34
N PHE A 292 -11.01 3.54 -15.38
CA PHE A 292 -10.01 4.12 -14.51
C PHE A 292 -9.48 5.49 -14.97
N VAL A 293 -9.18 5.65 -16.26
CA VAL A 293 -8.52 6.86 -16.77
C VAL A 293 -9.49 7.99 -17.11
N ALA A 294 -10.77 7.68 -17.39
CA ALA A 294 -11.78 8.66 -17.78
C ALA A 294 -12.85 8.85 -16.69
N PRO A 295 -12.57 9.62 -15.61
CA PRO A 295 -13.59 9.91 -14.62
C PRO A 295 -14.72 10.75 -15.23
N PRO A 296 -15.99 10.47 -14.89
CA PRO A 296 -17.08 11.37 -15.22
C PRO A 296 -16.89 12.73 -14.52
N VAL A 297 -17.30 13.80 -15.20
CA VAL A 297 -17.06 15.21 -14.81
C VAL A 297 -17.86 15.62 -13.57
N ALA A 298 -18.90 14.87 -13.18
CA ALA A 298 -19.72 15.22 -12.03
C ALA A 298 -20.29 13.98 -11.33
N LEU A 299 -19.84 13.72 -10.11
CA LEU A 299 -20.59 12.97 -9.12
C LEU A 299 -20.81 13.86 -7.90
N GLU A 300 -22.02 13.85 -7.36
CA GLU A 300 -22.26 14.39 -6.03
C GLU A 300 -21.42 13.60 -5.01
N ALA A 301 -20.80 14.31 -4.08
CA ALA A 301 -20.06 13.65 -3.01
C ALA A 301 -21.02 12.74 -2.22
N PRO A 302 -20.65 11.47 -1.98
CA PRO A 302 -21.53 10.53 -1.29
C PRO A 302 -21.81 11.02 0.13
N ARG A 303 -23.07 10.92 0.55
CA ARG A 303 -23.48 11.28 1.90
C ARG A 303 -22.89 10.29 2.91
N PRO A 304 -22.26 10.75 4.01
CA PRO A 304 -21.77 9.84 5.03
C PRO A 304 -22.90 9.04 5.66
N THR A 305 -22.77 7.72 5.70
CA THR A 305 -23.71 6.84 6.41
C THR A 305 -23.39 6.80 7.92
N LEU A 306 -24.36 6.41 8.75
CA LEU A 306 -24.13 6.23 10.19
C LEU A 306 -23.09 5.13 10.46
N ARG A 307 -23.10 4.05 9.68
CA ARG A 307 -22.14 2.95 9.80
C ARG A 307 -20.72 3.41 9.47
N ALA A 308 -20.54 4.14 8.37
CA ALA A 308 -19.24 4.71 8.02
C ALA A 308 -18.70 5.64 9.12
N ARG A 309 -19.55 6.52 9.67
CA ARG A 309 -19.18 7.39 10.80
C ARG A 309 -18.77 6.59 12.04
N GLY A 310 -19.51 5.53 12.37
CA GLY A 310 -19.18 4.63 13.47
C GLY A 310 -17.81 3.96 13.30
N VAL A 311 -17.51 3.47 12.09
CA VAL A 311 -16.20 2.87 11.75
C VAL A 311 -15.07 3.89 11.92
N ILE A 312 -15.24 5.10 11.41
CA ILE A 312 -14.26 6.19 11.53
C ILE A 312 -14.01 6.51 13.01
N ALA A 313 -15.08 6.70 13.80
CA ALA A 313 -14.96 7.04 15.21
C ALA A 313 -14.27 5.93 16.02
N ALA A 314 -14.68 4.66 15.81
CA ALA A 314 -14.07 3.52 16.49
C ALA A 314 -12.58 3.38 16.13
N GLY A 315 -12.23 3.51 14.85
CA GLY A 315 -10.85 3.42 14.41
C GLY A 315 -9.99 4.58 14.94
N ALA A 316 -10.52 5.81 15.00
CA ALA A 316 -9.81 6.96 15.57
C ALA A 316 -9.55 6.78 17.08
N LEU A 317 -10.53 6.28 17.83
CA LEU A 317 -10.37 6.01 19.27
C LEU A 317 -9.31 4.94 19.54
N LEU A 318 -9.28 3.86 18.75
CA LEU A 318 -8.26 2.82 18.85
C LEU A 318 -6.85 3.36 18.56
N GLY A 319 -6.71 4.13 17.48
CA GLY A 319 -5.45 4.78 17.12
C GLY A 319 -4.96 5.75 18.21
N TRP A 320 -5.86 6.57 18.75
CA TRP A 320 -5.53 7.51 19.82
C TRP A 320 -5.08 6.77 21.10
N GLY A 321 -5.84 5.75 21.54
CA GLY A 321 -5.51 4.98 22.73
C GLY A 321 -4.12 4.32 22.63
N ALA A 322 -3.77 3.78 21.46
CA ALA A 322 -2.45 3.20 21.22
C ALA A 322 -1.32 4.25 21.15
N GLY A 323 -1.62 5.45 20.64
CA GLY A 323 -0.66 6.55 20.58
C GLY A 323 -0.36 7.21 21.94
N CYS A 324 -1.33 7.18 22.87
CA CYS A 324 -1.20 7.75 24.21
C CYS A 324 -0.67 6.78 25.27
N ALA A 325 -0.63 5.47 24.99
CA ALA A 325 -0.18 4.48 25.97
C ALA A 325 1.29 4.74 26.39
N PRO A 326 1.58 4.97 27.69
CA PRO A 326 2.93 5.27 28.14
C PRO A 326 3.85 4.08 27.87
N ARG A 327 5.02 4.35 27.24
CA ARG A 327 6.05 3.38 26.80
C ARG A 327 6.53 2.37 27.87
N ARG A 328 6.12 2.54 29.13
CA ARG A 328 6.57 1.73 30.28
C ARG A 328 5.69 0.51 30.60
N PHE A 329 4.44 0.44 30.13
CA PHE A 329 3.52 -0.60 30.61
C PHE A 329 3.57 -1.96 29.87
N LEU A 330 4.25 -2.04 28.73
CA LEU A 330 4.39 -3.30 27.97
C LEU A 330 5.66 -4.10 28.29
N ARG A 331 6.49 -3.66 29.25
CA ARG A 331 7.73 -4.34 29.65
C ARG A 331 7.59 -5.35 30.80
N ARG A 332 6.40 -5.53 31.39
CA ARG A 332 6.19 -6.50 32.49
C ARG A 332 5.29 -7.66 32.05
N GLY A 333 5.81 -8.51 31.17
CA GLY A 333 5.32 -9.88 31.00
C GLY A 333 6.14 -10.82 31.88
N PHE A 334 5.52 -11.30 32.97
CA PHE A 334 5.89 -12.42 33.84
C PHE A 334 7.23 -13.13 33.58
N GLY A 335 8.28 -12.67 34.27
CA GLY A 335 9.42 -13.53 34.59
C GLY A 335 9.05 -14.40 35.79
N TRP A 336 8.64 -15.65 35.56
CA TRP A 336 8.73 -16.68 36.60
C TRP A 336 10.21 -16.86 36.93
N ARG A 337 10.65 -16.28 38.05
CA ARG A 337 11.95 -16.64 38.65
C ARG A 337 11.80 -18.06 39.18
N ALA A 338 12.50 -19.00 38.56
CA ALA A 338 12.77 -20.28 39.19
C ALA A 338 13.47 -20.03 40.53
N ALA A 339 12.95 -20.65 41.59
CA ALA A 339 13.57 -20.63 42.90
C ALA A 339 14.98 -21.27 42.81
N PRO A 340 15.97 -20.77 43.56
CA PRO A 340 17.27 -21.42 43.63
C PRO A 340 17.13 -22.77 44.33
N ALA A 341 17.69 -23.82 43.72
CA ALA A 341 17.86 -25.10 44.37
C ALA A 341 18.70 -24.91 45.65
N VAL A 342 18.11 -25.28 46.79
CA VAL A 342 18.83 -25.48 48.04
C VAL A 342 19.54 -26.83 47.92
N ARG A 343 20.84 -26.78 48.22
CA ARG A 343 21.86 -27.84 48.35
C ARG A 343 21.38 -29.30 48.35
#